data_AF-A0A2Z2L7J6-F1
#
_entry.id   AF-A0A2Z2L7J6-F1
#
_cell.length_a   1.000
_cell.length_b   1.000
_cell.length_c   1.000
_cell.angle_alpha   90.00
_cell.angle_beta   90.00
_cell.angle_gamma   90.00
#
_symmetry.space_group_name_H-M   'P 1'
#
loop_
_entity.id
_entity.type
_entity.pdbx_description
1 polymer ?
#
loop_
_entity_poly.entity_id
_entity_poly.type
_entity_poly.pdbx_seq_one_letter_code
_entity_poly.pdbx_strand_id
1 'polypeptide(L)'
;MGGRSVYFWWMQRIAGVVMLPVPFLFVFLYRSSDFDVPAYAADYGFCTSLLCITLLVAAFYHGVLGVQVVLEDYVHSEVLRALVITFFKLFSLVTVCAVALAMFFVHG
;
A
#
# COMPACT_ATOMS: atom_id res chain seq x y z
N MET A 1 11.72 17.23 20.79
CA MET A 1 11.07 15.98 20.35
C MET A 1 10.11 16.16 19.15
N GLY A 2 10.18 17.24 18.35
CA GLY A 2 9.20 17.50 17.28
C GLY A 2 9.43 16.82 15.92
N GLY A 3 10.67 16.41 15.58
CA GLY A 3 10.98 15.91 14.23
C GLY A 3 10.29 14.60 13.84
N ARG A 4 10.01 13.71 14.81
CA ARG A 4 9.42 12.40 14.54
C ARG A 4 7.92 12.49 14.19
N SER A 5 7.19 13.40 14.85
CA SER A 5 5.77 13.67 14.56
C SER A 5 5.60 14.32 13.18
N VAL A 6 6.44 15.30 12.84
CA VAL A 6 6.43 15.94 11.52
C VAL A 6 6.73 14.94 10.40
N TYR A 7 7.68 14.02 10.61
CA TYR A 7 7.94 12.94 9.67
C TYR A 7 6.70 12.05 9.44
N PHE A 8 6.06 11.55 10.50
CA PHE A 8 4.86 10.72 10.37
C PHE A 8 3.71 11.45 9.69
N TRP A 9 3.54 12.74 10.00
CA TRP A 9 2.59 13.60 9.33
C TRP A 9 2.85 13.64 7.82
N TRP A 10 4.07 13.92 7.39
CA TRP A 10 4.42 13.97 5.96
C TRP A 10 4.22 12.62 5.27
N MET A 11 4.62 11.53 5.93
CA MET A 11 4.48 10.19 5.39
C MET A 11 3.01 9.81 5.12
N GLN A 12 2.07 10.25 5.96
CA GLN A 12 0.63 10.08 5.69
C GLN A 12 0.20 10.78 4.39
N ARG A 13 0.71 11.99 4.12
CA ARG A 13 0.34 12.79 2.92
C ARG A 13 0.96 12.18 1.67
N ILE A 14 2.22 11.78 1.73
CA ILE A 14 2.91 11.12 0.63
C ILE A 14 2.16 9.83 0.25
N ALA A 15 1.81 9.00 1.23
CA ALA A 15 1.05 7.78 0.98
C ALA A 15 -0.31 8.07 0.33
N GLY A 16 -1.05 9.07 0.84
CA GLY A 16 -2.32 9.49 0.24
C GLY A 16 -2.18 10.02 -1.20
N VAL A 17 -1.15 10.80 -1.48
CA VAL A 17 -0.86 11.31 -2.83
C VAL A 17 -0.50 10.19 -3.79
N VAL A 18 0.23 9.16 -3.35
CA VAL A 18 0.53 7.97 -4.17
C VAL A 18 -0.72 7.13 -4.40
N MET A 19 -1.59 6.97 -3.40
CA MET A 19 -2.82 6.18 -3.53
C MET A 19 -3.84 6.79 -4.50
N LEU A 20 -3.85 8.11 -4.68
CA LEU A 20 -4.86 8.79 -5.49
C LEU A 20 -4.76 8.46 -7.00
N PRO A 21 -3.60 8.57 -7.68
CA PRO A 21 -3.49 8.32 -9.13
C PRO A 21 -3.47 6.84 -9.50
N VAL A 22 -2.98 5.96 -8.62
CA VAL A 22 -2.71 4.55 -8.96
C VAL A 22 -3.96 3.78 -9.42
N PRO A 23 -5.15 3.91 -8.79
CA PRO A 23 -6.36 3.28 -9.28
C PRO A 23 -6.78 3.75 -10.69
N PHE A 24 -6.57 5.03 -11.01
CA PHE A 24 -6.87 5.55 -12.35
C PHE A 24 -5.93 4.98 -13.41
N LEU A 25 -4.63 4.88 -13.09
CA LEU A 25 -3.65 4.24 -13.95
C LEU A 25 -3.95 2.75 -14.16
N PHE A 26 -4.42 2.07 -13.12
CA PHE A 26 -4.85 0.67 -13.22
C PHE A 26 -6.02 0.50 -14.20
N VAL A 27 -7.06 1.32 -14.10
CA VAL A 27 -8.19 1.31 -15.03
C VAL A 27 -7.73 1.63 -16.46
N PHE A 28 -6.84 2.60 -16.62
CA PHE A 28 -6.30 2.97 -17.93
C PHE A 28 -5.54 1.81 -18.59
N LEU A 29 -4.65 1.12 -17.85
CA LEU A 29 -3.93 -0.03 -18.37
C LEU A 29 -4.87 -1.19 -18.73
N TYR A 30 -5.84 -1.48 -17.87
CA TYR A 30 -6.83 -2.52 -18.11
C TYR A 30 -7.65 -2.27 -19.39
N ARG A 31 -8.05 -1.02 -19.63
CA ARG A 31 -8.74 -0.65 -20.89
C ARG A 31 -7.82 -0.71 -22.11
N SER A 32 -6.52 -0.51 -21.92
CA SER A 32 -5.53 -0.51 -23.00
C SER A 32 -5.14 -1.93 -23.43
N SER A 33 -5.25 -2.92 -22.55
CA SER A 33 -4.98 -4.32 -22.87
C SER A 33 -6.00 -4.96 -23.81
N ASP A 34 -7.21 -4.39 -23.93
CA ASP A 34 -8.28 -4.90 -24.80
C ASP A 34 -8.01 -4.69 -26.32
N PHE A 35 -6.96 -3.94 -26.69
CA PHE A 35 -6.66 -3.59 -28.09
C PHE A 35 -5.78 -4.61 -28.84
N ASP A 36 -5.57 -5.80 -28.28
CA ASP A 36 -5.03 -7.00 -28.95
C ASP A 36 -3.74 -6.78 -29.77
N VAL A 37 -2.77 -6.06 -29.18
CA VAL A 37 -1.44 -5.86 -29.78
C VAL A 37 -0.44 -6.84 -29.14
N PRO A 38 -0.04 -7.93 -29.82
CA PRO A 38 0.72 -9.04 -29.21
C PRO A 38 2.09 -8.63 -28.65
N ALA A 39 2.69 -7.57 -29.20
CA ALA A 39 4.00 -7.09 -28.79
C ALA A 39 4.01 -6.42 -27.40
N TYR A 40 2.86 -6.00 -26.86
CA TYR A 40 2.78 -5.25 -25.60
C TYR A 40 2.19 -6.06 -24.43
N ALA A 41 1.69 -7.27 -24.68
CA ALA A 41 1.01 -8.07 -23.65
C ALA A 41 1.89 -8.35 -22.42
N ALA A 42 3.18 -8.63 -22.62
CA ALA A 42 4.13 -8.84 -21.53
C ALA A 42 4.39 -7.56 -20.71
N ASP A 43 4.49 -6.41 -21.38
CA ASP A 43 4.70 -5.11 -20.73
C ASP A 43 3.48 -4.69 -19.89
N TYR A 44 2.26 -5.00 -20.35
CA TYR A 44 1.03 -4.71 -19.60
C TYR A 44 0.93 -5.53 -18.31
N GLY A 45 1.28 -6.82 -18.34
CA GLY A 45 1.28 -7.67 -17.14
C GLY A 45 2.24 -7.16 -16.07
N PHE A 46 3.47 -6.82 -16.48
CA PHE A 46 4.48 -6.24 -15.58
C PHE A 46 4.02 -4.91 -14.98
N CYS A 47 3.56 -3.97 -15.82
CA CYS A 47 3.08 -2.67 -15.37
C CYS A 47 1.90 -2.78 -14.39
N THR A 48 0.96 -3.68 -14.68
CA THR A 48 -0.23 -3.91 -13.84
C THR A 48 0.16 -4.48 -12.48
N SER A 49 1.06 -5.47 -12.46
CA SER A 49 1.61 -6.05 -11.23
C SER A 49 2.33 -4.99 -10.38
N LEU A 50 3.15 -4.14 -11.01
CA LEU A 50 3.85 -3.05 -10.34
C LEU A 50 2.87 -2.03 -9.73
N LEU A 51 1.83 -1.62 -10.46
CA LEU A 51 0.80 -0.71 -9.94
C LEU A 51 0.01 -1.34 -8.79
N CYS A 52 -0.33 -2.63 -8.88
CA CYS A 52 -0.98 -3.37 -7.79
C CYS A 52 -0.12 -3.37 -6.53
N ILE A 53 1.16 -3.75 -6.64
CA ILE A 53 2.08 -3.76 -5.50
C ILE A 53 2.23 -2.36 -4.92
N THR A 54 2.38 -1.34 -5.78
CA THR A 54 2.49 0.07 -5.35
C THR A 54 1.25 0.51 -4.57
N LEU A 55 0.05 0.23 -5.09
CA LEU A 55 -1.21 0.56 -4.41
C LEU A 55 -1.29 -0.13 -3.05
N LEU A 56 -0.96 -1.42 -3.01
CA LEU A 56 -1.06 -2.24 -1.82
C LEU A 56 -0.12 -1.73 -0.72
N VAL A 57 1.15 -1.50 -1.06
CA VAL A 57 2.14 -0.94 -0.13
C VAL A 57 1.68 0.41 0.39
N ALA A 58 1.24 1.33 -0.49
CA ALA A 58 0.80 2.65 -0.09
C ALA A 58 -0.46 2.60 0.80
N ALA A 59 -1.45 1.78 0.46
CA ALA A 59 -2.69 1.63 1.20
C ALA A 59 -2.47 1.07 2.61
N PHE A 60 -1.69 0.00 2.74
CA PHE A 60 -1.40 -0.60 4.04
C PHE A 60 -0.51 0.31 4.89
N TYR A 61 0.47 0.97 4.29
CA TYR A 61 1.30 1.94 5.00
C TYR A 61 0.48 3.12 5.51
N HIS A 62 -0.41 3.68 4.68
CA HIS A 62 -1.36 4.73 5.10
C HIS A 62 -2.27 4.24 6.22
N GLY A 63 -2.83 3.03 6.10
CA GLY A 63 -3.70 2.42 7.10
C GLY A 63 -3.02 2.24 8.45
N VAL A 64 -1.78 1.74 8.49
CA VAL A 64 -0.99 1.61 9.73
C VAL A 64 -0.77 2.98 10.39
N LEU A 65 -0.40 4.00 9.61
CA LEU A 65 -0.21 5.35 10.14
C LEU A 65 -1.52 5.98 10.64
N GLY A 66 -2.64 5.74 9.96
CA GLY A 66 -3.96 6.23 10.37
C GLY A 66 -4.43 5.58 11.67
N VAL A 67 -4.36 4.25 11.74
CA VAL A 67 -4.70 3.49 12.95
C VAL A 67 -3.82 3.89 14.13
N GLN A 68 -2.54 4.14 13.90
CA GLN A 68 -1.65 4.61 14.96
C GLN A 68 -2.15 5.92 15.60
N VAL A 69 -2.56 6.91 14.81
CA VAL A 69 -3.10 8.18 15.33
C VAL A 69 -4.38 7.93 16.15
N VAL A 70 -5.31 7.12 15.63
CA VAL A 70 -6.53 6.76 16.36
C VAL A 70 -6.19 6.08 17.70
N LEU A 71 -5.26 5.14 17.70
CA LEU A 71 -4.87 4.44 18.94
C LEU A 71 -4.16 5.37 19.93
N GLU A 72 -3.37 6.34 19.44
CA GLU A 72 -2.74 7.36 20.27
C GLU A 72 -3.77 8.29 20.94
N ASP A 73 -4.87 8.60 20.25
CA ASP A 73 -5.95 9.47 20.74
C ASP A 73 -6.91 8.77 21.72
N TYR A 74 -7.18 7.46 21.51
CA TYR A 74 -8.26 6.78 22.24
C TYR A 74 -7.80 5.67 23.21
N VAL A 75 -6.56 5.17 23.10
CA VAL A 75 -6.06 4.09 23.97
C VAL A 75 -5.02 4.62 24.96
N HIS A 76 -5.45 4.75 26.21
CA HIS A 76 -4.63 5.25 27.31
C HIS A 76 -3.67 4.19 27.89
N SER A 77 -3.98 2.91 27.74
CA SER A 77 -3.08 1.83 28.16
C SER A 77 -1.91 1.71 27.17
N GLU A 78 -0.72 2.06 27.62
CA GLU A 78 0.49 2.05 26.78
C GLU A 78 0.81 0.65 26.24
N VAL A 79 0.62 -0.39 27.07
CA VAL A 79 0.86 -1.78 26.69
C VAL A 79 -0.13 -2.22 25.61
N LEU A 80 -1.43 -1.95 25.81
CA LEU A 80 -2.45 -2.31 24.83
C LEU A 80 -2.22 -1.57 23.50
N ARG A 81 -1.94 -0.27 23.56
CA ARG A 81 -1.65 0.54 22.38
C ARG A 81 -0.45 -0.01 21.61
N ALA A 82 0.65 -0.32 22.29
CA ALA A 82 1.85 -0.87 21.65
C ALA A 82 1.60 -2.24 21.00
N LEU A 83 0.85 -3.13 21.67
CA LEU A 83 0.50 -4.44 21.13
C LEU A 83 -0.36 -4.32 19.87
N VAL A 84 -1.39 -3.48 19.90
CA VAL A 84 -2.30 -3.30 18.75
C VAL A 84 -1.58 -2.65 17.57
N ILE A 85 -0.76 -1.60 17.79
CA ILE A 85 0.04 -0.99 16.72
C ILE A 85 1.00 -2.03 16.10
N THR A 86 1.64 -2.84 16.92
CA THR A 86 2.57 -3.89 16.45
C THR A 86 1.83 -4.94 15.63
N PHE A 87 0.66 -5.36 16.09
CA PHE A 87 -0.20 -6.27 15.35
C PHE A 87 -0.54 -5.73 13.96
N PHE A 88 -1.01 -4.48 13.84
CA PHE A 88 -1.34 -3.90 12.54
C PHE A 88 -0.11 -3.78 11.60
N LYS A 89 1.07 -3.48 12.14
CA LYS A 89 2.32 -3.47 11.37
C LYS A 89 2.67 -4.85 10.81
N LEU A 90 2.55 -5.89 11.64
CA LEU A 90 2.84 -7.26 11.23
C LEU A 90 1.80 -7.78 10.24
N PHE A 91 0.52 -7.53 10.50
CA PHE A 91 -0.57 -7.85 9.58
C PHE A 91 -0.34 -7.22 8.22
N SER A 92 -0.06 -5.90 8.19
CA SER A 92 0.29 -5.17 6.98
C SER A 92 1.47 -5.81 6.23
N LEU A 93 2.56 -6.13 6.94
CA LEU A 93 3.75 -6.72 6.33
C LEU A 93 3.44 -8.08 5.70
N VAL A 94 2.75 -8.95 6.44
CA VAL A 94 2.39 -10.30 5.98
C VAL A 94 1.49 -10.23 4.76
N THR A 95 0.47 -9.37 4.77
CA THR A 95 -0.44 -9.22 3.62
C THR A 95 0.29 -8.69 2.39
N VAL A 96 1.16 -7.69 2.55
CA VAL A 96 1.94 -7.14 1.44
C VAL A 96 2.86 -8.18 0.83
N CYS A 97 3.61 -8.91 1.66
CA CYS A 97 4.50 -9.96 1.19
C CYS A 97 3.74 -11.10 0.51
N ALA A 98 2.61 -11.55 1.08
CA ALA A 98 1.81 -12.63 0.53
C ALA A 98 1.26 -12.28 -0.86
N VAL A 99 0.73 -11.06 -1.04
CA VAL A 99 0.20 -10.61 -2.33
C VAL A 99 1.33 -10.39 -3.35
N ALA A 100 2.46 -9.80 -2.94
CA ALA A 100 3.60 -9.61 -3.83
C ALA A 100 4.16 -10.95 -4.34
N LEU A 101 4.26 -11.95 -3.45
CA LEU A 101 4.65 -13.31 -3.83
C LEU A 101 3.63 -13.93 -4.78
N ALA A 102 2.33 -13.81 -4.49
CA ALA A 102 1.28 -14.32 -5.37
C ALA A 102 1.38 -13.72 -6.78
N MET A 103 1.61 -12.41 -6.89
CA MET A 103 1.79 -11.72 -8.18
C MET A 103 3.02 -12.22 -8.95
N PHE A 104 4.12 -12.52 -8.25
CA PHE A 104 5.31 -13.11 -8.87
C PHE A 104 5.03 -14.51 -9.43
N PHE A 105 4.33 -15.36 -8.69
CA PHE A 105 3.97 -16.70 -9.17
C PHE A 105 2.95 -16.70 -10.32
N VAL A 106 2.08 -15.69 -10.41
CA VAL A 106 1.09 -15.58 -11.50
C VAL A 106 1.72 -15.16 -12.83
N HIS A 107 2.82 -14.41 -12.81
CA HIS A 107 3.47 -13.88 -14.01
C HIS A 107 4.84 -14.51 -14.31
N GLY A 108 5.30 -15.44 -13.47
CA GLY A 108 6.58 -16.15 -13.60
C GLY A 108 6.46 -17.54 -14.22
#